data_AF-A0A267GCF3-F1
#
_entry.id   AF-A0A267GCF3-F1
#
_cell.length_a   1.000
_cell.length_b   1.000
_cell.length_c   1.000
_cell.angle_alpha   90.00
_cell.angle_beta   90.00
_cell.angle_gamma   90.00
#
_symmetry.space_group_name_H-M   'P 1'
#
loop_
_entity.id
_entity.type
_entity.pdbx_description
1 polymer ?
#
loop_
_entity_poly.entity_id
_entity_poly.type
_entity_poly.pdbx_seq_one_letter_code
_entity_poly.pdbx_strand_id
1 'polypeptide(L)'
;MVAVCLLSTPLMMVQMALLQLISWDRQGVPTLSSLMVGVGLYLVAIARQSPRRSLLKHPCGPFIRAAPDFSINLALCCYYAALFCIMFFGRPEDHVSDGIHQTYGPCRVEQKDFSGQVRHRYVCERDMDEDWDFSCPAAKGELPADYSDWYVVCGRAHRNRPLWVAALAFYALLGSFTYSRILRFGKRRSYSTSPTGSRLHGE
;
A
#
# COMPACT_ATOMS: atom_id res chain seq x y z
N MET A 1 3.09 -18.23 -11.68
CA MET A 1 2.56 -17.72 -10.40
C MET A 1 3.60 -17.76 -9.29
N VAL A 2 4.26 -18.90 -9.03
CA VAL A 2 5.32 -19.05 -8.01
C VAL A 2 6.43 -17.99 -8.11
N ALA A 3 6.97 -17.73 -9.30
CA ALA A 3 8.01 -16.71 -9.49
C ALA A 3 7.52 -15.28 -9.14
N VAL A 4 6.25 -14.95 -9.41
CA VAL A 4 5.68 -13.64 -9.07
C VAL A 4 5.53 -13.52 -7.55
N CYS A 5 5.03 -14.56 -6.89
CA CYS A 5 4.92 -14.59 -5.43
C CYS A 5 6.30 -14.45 -4.76
N LEU A 6 7.30 -15.21 -5.22
CA LEU A 6 8.66 -15.19 -4.66
C LEU A 6 9.39 -13.86 -4.91
N LEU A 7 9.17 -13.22 -6.07
CA LEU A 7 9.86 -11.99 -6.44
C LEU A 7 9.12 -10.71 -6.00
N SER A 8 7.85 -10.80 -5.63
CA SER A 8 7.05 -9.63 -5.24
C SER A 8 7.61 -8.92 -4.00
N THR A 9 7.92 -9.67 -2.95
CA THR A 9 8.51 -9.13 -1.71
C THR A 9 9.90 -8.51 -1.91
N PRO A 10 10.90 -9.20 -2.51
CA PRO A 10 12.20 -8.59 -2.73
C PRO A 10 12.13 -7.41 -3.70
N LEU A 11 11.28 -7.46 -4.73
CA LEU A 11 11.08 -6.32 -5.63
C LEU A 11 10.47 -5.12 -4.90
N MET A 12 9.50 -5.34 -4.02
CA MET A 12 8.93 -4.28 -3.17
C MET A 12 10.00 -3.68 -2.25
N MET A 13 10.84 -4.50 -1.61
CA MET A 13 11.93 -4.01 -0.74
C MET A 13 12.94 -3.17 -1.54
N VAL A 14 13.33 -3.63 -2.74
CA VAL A 14 14.23 -2.89 -3.63
C VAL A 14 13.58 -1.57 -4.09
N GLN A 15 12.30 -1.60 -4.47
CA GLN A 15 11.58 -0.41 -4.89
C GLN A 15 11.51 0.64 -3.76
N MET A 16 11.16 0.22 -2.54
CA MET A 16 11.11 1.11 -1.37
C MET A 16 12.49 1.66 -1.02
N ALA A 17 13.53 0.83 -1.08
CA ALA A 17 14.91 1.24 -0.87
C ALA A 17 15.36 2.32 -1.87
N LEU A 18 15.04 2.14 -3.16
CA LEU A 18 15.37 3.11 -4.20
C LEU A 18 14.61 4.42 -4.03
N LEU A 19 13.31 4.36 -3.69
CA LEU A 19 12.51 5.57 -3.45
C LEU A 19 13.06 6.37 -2.27
N GLN A 20 13.39 5.71 -1.17
CA GLN A 20 13.97 6.34 0.02
C GLN A 20 15.35 6.93 -0.24
N LEU A 21 16.16 6.26 -1.07
CA LEU A 21 17.45 6.80 -1.52
C LEU A 21 17.27 8.07 -2.36
N ILE A 22 16.31 8.07 -3.29
CA ILE A 22 16.01 9.22 -4.16
C ILE A 22 15.46 10.39 -3.35
N SER A 23 14.65 10.12 -2.32
CA SER A 23 14.07 11.14 -1.45
C SER A 23 15.01 11.59 -0.32
N TRP A 24 16.23 11.06 -0.27
CA TRP A 24 17.22 11.32 0.77
C TRP A 24 16.71 11.01 2.20
N ASP A 25 15.83 10.01 2.31
CA ASP A 25 15.23 9.58 3.55
C ASP A 25 16.02 8.44 4.20
N ARG A 26 15.82 8.24 5.50
CA ARG A 26 16.37 7.10 6.22
C ARG A 26 15.68 5.81 5.75
N GLN A 27 16.48 4.78 5.52
CA GLN A 27 15.99 3.46 5.14
C GLN A 27 14.96 2.96 6.15
N GLY A 28 13.80 2.50 5.67
CA GLY A 28 12.75 1.92 6.51
C GLY A 28 11.73 2.90 7.09
N VAL A 29 11.90 4.22 6.95
CA VAL A 29 10.94 5.21 7.47
C VAL A 29 10.34 6.01 6.31
N PRO A 30 9.07 5.78 5.93
CA PRO A 30 8.42 6.59 4.90
C PRO A 30 8.14 7.99 5.46
N THR A 31 8.73 9.02 4.84
CA THR A 31 8.45 10.42 5.17
C THR A 31 7.53 11.05 4.12
N LEU A 32 7.04 12.25 4.40
CA LEU A 32 6.28 13.06 3.43
C LEU A 32 7.08 13.26 2.12
N SER A 33 8.41 13.40 2.20
CA SER A 33 9.28 13.53 1.03
C SER A 33 9.20 12.30 0.13
N SER A 34 9.38 11.09 0.68
CA SER A 34 9.23 9.84 -0.07
C SER A 34 7.85 9.68 -0.71
N LEU A 35 6.79 10.09 0.00
CA LEU A 35 5.42 10.07 -0.51
C LEU A 35 5.26 11.00 -1.71
N MET A 36 5.75 12.24 -1.61
CA MET A 36 5.66 13.23 -2.69
C MET A 36 6.44 12.80 -3.93
N VAL A 37 7.63 12.20 -3.75
CA VAL A 37 8.41 11.61 -4.86
C VAL A 37 7.62 10.48 -5.53
N GLY A 38 7.04 9.57 -4.74
CA GLY A 38 6.20 8.48 -5.27
C GLY A 38 5.01 8.98 -6.07
N VAL A 39 4.25 9.93 -5.53
CA VAL A 39 3.12 10.58 -6.22
C VAL A 39 3.60 11.27 -7.51
N GLY A 40 4.70 12.00 -7.45
CA GLY A 40 5.31 12.65 -8.61
C GLY A 40 5.67 11.68 -9.73
N LEU A 41 6.27 10.53 -9.40
CA LEU A 41 6.59 9.48 -10.38
C LEU A 41 5.34 8.91 -11.06
N TYR A 42 4.28 8.67 -10.30
CA TYR A 42 3.00 8.24 -10.87
C TYR A 42 2.36 9.31 -11.76
N LEU A 43 2.39 10.58 -11.35
CA LEU A 43 1.90 11.71 -12.16
C LEU A 43 2.71 11.86 -13.45
N VAL A 44 4.04 11.72 -13.40
CA VAL A 44 4.90 11.73 -14.58
C VAL A 44 4.60 10.54 -15.48
N ALA A 45 4.37 9.35 -14.93
CA ALA A 45 3.97 8.18 -15.71
C ALA A 45 2.63 8.42 -16.43
N ILE A 46 1.64 9.00 -15.74
CA ILE A 46 0.34 9.38 -16.33
C ILE A 46 0.52 10.46 -17.41
N ALA A 47 1.33 11.50 -17.16
CA ALA A 47 1.57 12.57 -18.12
C ALA A 47 2.34 12.08 -19.36
N ARG A 48 3.32 11.18 -19.18
CA ARG A 48 4.07 10.52 -20.25
C ARG A 48 3.25 9.50 -21.03
N GLN A 49 2.11 9.04 -20.47
CA GLN A 49 1.10 8.25 -21.20
C GLN A 49 0.28 9.09 -22.19
N SER A 50 0.69 10.34 -22.49
CA SER A 50 0.21 11.11 -23.64
C SER A 50 0.02 10.21 -24.88
N PRO A 51 -1.07 10.38 -25.67
CA PRO A 51 -1.46 9.53 -26.79
C PRO A 51 -0.46 9.47 -27.97
N ARG A 52 0.74 10.05 -27.82
CA ARG A 52 1.79 10.20 -28.83
C ARG A 52 2.74 9.00 -28.97
N ARG A 53 2.29 7.77 -28.70
CA ARG A 53 3.02 6.55 -29.08
C ARG A 53 2.22 5.72 -30.09
N SER A 54 1.86 6.36 -31.20
CA SER A 54 1.42 5.71 -32.44
C SER A 54 2.57 5.28 -33.37
N LEU A 55 3.84 5.36 -32.92
CA LEU A 55 5.01 5.22 -33.82
C LEU A 55 6.02 4.12 -33.48
N LEU A 56 5.70 3.18 -32.58
CA LEU A 56 6.43 1.90 -32.56
C LEU A 56 5.44 0.74 -32.64
N LYS A 57 5.20 0.30 -33.89
CA LYS A 57 4.64 -1.00 -34.23
C LYS A 57 5.68 -2.07 -33.86
N HIS A 58 5.70 -2.53 -32.62
CA HIS A 58 6.33 -3.82 -32.32
C HIS A 58 5.29 -4.92 -32.56
N PRO A 59 5.60 -5.94 -33.37
CA PRO A 59 4.75 -7.11 -33.49
C PRO A 59 4.79 -7.88 -32.17
N CYS A 60 3.77 -7.72 -31.33
CA CYS A 60 3.62 -8.54 -30.14
C CYS A 60 3.19 -9.96 -30.56
N GLY A 61 3.98 -10.97 -30.20
CA GLY A 61 3.62 -12.38 -30.33
C GLY A 61 2.42 -12.79 -29.46
N PRO A 62 1.85 -13.99 -29.68
CA PRO A 62 0.47 -14.33 -29.31
C PRO A 62 0.28 -14.80 -27.85
N PHE A 63 1.16 -14.45 -26.90
CA PHE A 63 1.25 -15.21 -25.64
C PHE A 63 0.65 -14.58 -24.37
N ILE A 64 -0.02 -13.42 -24.41
CA ILE A 64 -0.74 -12.92 -23.23
C ILE A 64 -2.20 -12.75 -23.57
N ARG A 65 -2.97 -13.81 -23.32
CA ARG A 65 -4.43 -13.79 -23.27
C ARG A 65 -4.87 -12.58 -22.45
N ALA A 66 -5.59 -11.66 -23.07
CA ALA A 66 -6.29 -10.59 -22.40
C ALA A 66 -7.23 -11.23 -21.36
N ALA A 67 -6.89 -11.12 -20.07
CA ALA A 67 -7.91 -11.20 -19.05
C ALA A 67 -8.99 -10.17 -19.39
N PRO A 68 -10.27 -10.36 -19.05
CA PRO A 68 -11.22 -9.28 -19.18
C PRO A 68 -10.76 -8.16 -18.24
N ASP A 69 -10.10 -7.12 -18.79
CA ASP A 69 -9.54 -5.97 -18.05
C ASP A 69 -10.53 -5.35 -17.06
N PHE A 70 -11.83 -5.55 -17.31
CA PHE A 70 -12.92 -5.18 -16.42
C PHE A 70 -12.88 -5.92 -15.08
N SER A 71 -12.63 -7.24 -15.04
CA SER A 71 -12.62 -7.99 -13.78
C SER A 71 -11.46 -7.58 -12.89
N ILE A 72 -10.28 -7.32 -13.48
CA ILE A 72 -9.11 -6.82 -12.77
C ILE A 72 -9.36 -5.40 -12.24
N ASN A 73 -9.92 -4.53 -13.08
CA ASN A 73 -10.27 -3.18 -12.66
C ASN A 73 -11.32 -3.17 -11.53
N LEU A 74 -12.37 -3.99 -11.67
CA LEU A 74 -13.40 -4.15 -10.65
C LEU A 74 -12.81 -4.66 -9.35
N ALA A 75 -11.99 -5.71 -9.39
CA ALA A 75 -11.31 -6.24 -8.20
C ALA A 75 -10.44 -5.18 -7.51
N LEU A 76 -9.73 -4.35 -8.28
CA LEU A 76 -8.91 -3.27 -7.76
C LEU A 76 -9.76 -2.14 -7.14
N CYS A 77 -10.87 -1.74 -7.78
CA CYS A 77 -11.81 -0.78 -7.21
C CYS A 77 -12.44 -1.31 -5.92
N CYS A 78 -12.85 -2.59 -5.89
CA CYS A 78 -13.38 -3.24 -4.70
C CYS A 78 -12.34 -3.30 -3.58
N TYR A 79 -11.07 -3.54 -3.90
CA TYR A 79 -9.97 -3.53 -2.92
C TYR A 79 -9.83 -2.16 -2.26
N TYR A 80 -9.74 -1.08 -3.04
CA TYR A 80 -9.67 0.28 -2.50
C TYR A 80 -10.93 0.67 -1.72
N ALA A 81 -12.11 0.26 -2.20
CA ALA A 81 -13.36 0.47 -1.49
C ALA A 81 -13.39 -0.28 -0.14
N ALA A 82 -12.91 -1.53 -0.09
CA ALA A 82 -12.83 -2.30 1.15
C ALA A 82 -11.89 -1.63 2.16
N LEU A 83 -10.71 -1.16 1.74
CA LEU A 83 -9.79 -0.42 2.60
C LEU A 83 -10.43 0.86 3.16
N PHE A 84 -11.15 1.61 2.33
CA PHE A 84 -11.88 2.78 2.78
C PHE A 84 -13.01 2.43 3.77
N CYS A 85 -13.79 1.38 3.49
CA CYS A 85 -14.85 0.91 4.38
C CYS A 85 -14.32 0.52 5.75
N ILE A 86 -13.16 -0.14 5.83
CA ILE A 86 -12.50 -0.49 7.11
C ILE A 86 -12.26 0.78 7.93
N MET A 87 -11.69 1.83 7.35
CA MET A 87 -11.49 3.10 8.04
C MET A 87 -12.81 3.80 8.41
N PHE A 88 -13.77 3.80 7.48
CA PHE A 88 -15.00 4.55 7.63
C PHE A 88 -15.90 3.98 8.73
N PHE A 89 -16.07 2.65 8.74
CA PHE A 89 -16.90 1.94 9.71
C PHE A 89 -16.14 1.48 10.94
N GLY A 90 -14.84 1.20 10.82
CA GLY A 90 -14.00 0.75 11.92
C GLY A 90 -13.89 1.79 13.03
N ARG A 91 -13.82 1.30 14.27
CA ARG A 91 -13.61 2.09 15.48
C ARG A 91 -12.38 1.53 16.16
N PRO A 92 -11.21 2.16 16.02
CA PRO A 92 -9.99 1.64 16.64
C PRO A 92 -10.11 1.50 18.16
N GLU A 93 -10.93 2.34 18.81
CA GLU A 93 -11.24 2.25 20.24
C GLU A 93 -11.93 0.95 20.68
N ASP A 94 -12.60 0.24 19.77
CA ASP A 94 -13.27 -1.03 20.05
C ASP A 94 -12.35 -2.24 19.77
N HIS A 95 -11.11 -2.01 19.30
CA HIS A 95 -10.18 -3.08 18.94
C HIS A 95 -9.34 -3.50 20.14
N VAL A 96 -9.43 -4.80 20.47
CA VAL A 96 -8.63 -5.46 21.49
C VAL A 96 -7.76 -6.52 20.82
N SER A 97 -6.48 -6.53 21.14
CA SER A 97 -5.51 -7.49 20.61
C SER A 97 -4.79 -8.22 21.74
N ASP A 98 -5.19 -9.47 21.97
CA ASP A 98 -4.55 -10.40 22.91
C ASP A 98 -3.63 -11.33 22.11
N GLY A 99 -2.32 -11.17 22.30
CA GLY A 99 -1.36 -11.94 21.51
C GLY A 99 0.09 -11.54 21.75
N ILE A 100 0.94 -11.99 20.83
CA ILE A 100 2.38 -11.67 20.83
C ILE A 100 2.57 -10.25 20.32
N HIS A 101 3.14 -9.42 21.18
CA HIS A 101 3.54 -8.04 20.92
C HIS A 101 5.03 -7.86 21.21
N GLN A 102 5.52 -6.63 21.03
CA GLN A 102 6.88 -6.30 21.42
C GLN A 102 7.05 -6.45 22.93
N THR A 103 8.14 -7.09 23.38
CA THR A 103 8.37 -7.38 24.80
C THR A 103 8.24 -6.15 25.69
N TYR A 104 7.46 -6.26 26.77
CA TYR A 104 7.34 -5.23 27.80
C TYR A 104 8.57 -5.21 28.70
N GLY A 105 9.06 -4.03 29.09
CA GLY A 105 10.26 -3.95 29.92
C GLY A 105 10.81 -2.54 30.12
N PRO A 106 12.12 -2.41 30.43
CA PRO A 106 12.72 -1.12 30.77
C PRO A 106 12.65 -0.09 29.63
N CYS A 107 12.21 1.12 29.96
CA CYS A 107 12.23 2.29 29.09
C CYS A 107 13.65 2.60 28.56
N ARG A 108 13.75 3.18 27.34
CA ARG A 108 14.98 3.72 26.72
C ARG A 108 16.13 2.73 26.51
N VAL A 109 15.80 1.44 26.44
CA VAL A 109 16.76 0.44 25.94
C VAL A 109 16.69 0.45 24.42
N GLU A 110 17.77 0.83 23.77
CA GLU A 110 17.82 0.92 22.31
C GLU A 110 18.37 -0.37 21.69
N GLN A 111 17.88 -0.69 20.49
CA GLN A 111 18.38 -1.76 19.64
C GLN A 111 18.39 -1.27 18.19
N LYS A 112 19.43 -1.66 17.44
CA LYS A 112 19.44 -1.45 15.99
C LYS A 112 18.65 -2.55 15.30
N ASP A 113 17.75 -2.16 14.41
CA ASP A 113 17.05 -3.11 13.53
C ASP A 113 17.94 -3.58 12.37
N PHE A 114 17.43 -4.47 11.53
CA PHE A 114 18.16 -4.98 10.36
C PHE A 114 18.48 -3.89 9.32
N SER A 115 17.77 -2.77 9.33
CA SER A 115 18.04 -1.60 8.49
C SER A 115 19.01 -0.59 9.12
N GLY A 116 19.53 -0.90 10.32
CA GLY A 116 20.44 -0.05 11.08
C GLY A 116 19.75 1.10 11.82
N GLN A 117 18.42 1.18 11.81
CA GLN A 117 17.67 2.20 12.54
C GLN A 117 17.65 1.88 14.02
N VAL A 118 17.79 2.92 14.84
CA VAL A 118 17.69 2.82 16.29
C VAL A 118 16.21 2.80 16.66
N ARG A 119 15.79 1.75 17.35
CA ARG A 119 14.44 1.59 17.91
C ARG A 119 14.51 1.21 19.38
N HIS A 120 13.44 1.48 20.12
CA HIS A 120 13.30 0.94 21.47
C HIS A 120 13.18 -0.59 21.40
N ARG A 121 13.93 -1.29 22.25
CA ARG A 121 13.91 -2.75 22.38
C ARG A 121 12.66 -3.22 23.12
N TYR A 122 12.26 -2.49 24.15
CA TYR A 122 11.11 -2.81 24.98
C TYR A 122 10.02 -1.75 24.84
N VAL A 123 8.77 -2.18 24.98
CA VAL A 123 7.63 -1.30 25.24
C VAL A 123 7.62 -0.98 26.74
N CYS A 124 7.39 0.29 27.07
CA CYS A 124 7.32 0.78 28.44
C CYS A 124 6.22 1.83 28.52
N GLU A 125 5.40 1.81 29.57
CA GLU A 125 4.23 2.70 29.71
C GLU A 125 4.59 4.20 29.65
N ARG A 126 5.71 4.60 30.28
CA ARG A 126 6.07 6.02 30.46
C ARG A 126 6.50 6.74 29.18
N ASP A 127 7.14 6.03 28.27
CA ASP A 127 7.67 6.60 27.01
C ASP A 127 6.84 6.09 25.79
N MET A 128 5.60 5.65 26.01
CA MET A 128 4.73 5.12 24.96
C MET A 128 4.03 6.25 24.18
N ASP A 129 4.33 6.36 22.89
CA ASP A 129 3.67 7.26 21.92
C ASP A 129 3.00 6.45 20.80
N GLU A 130 2.21 5.45 21.20
CA GLU A 130 1.54 4.54 20.28
C GLU A 130 0.03 4.84 20.21
N ASP A 131 -0.58 4.45 19.09
CA ASP A 131 -2.04 4.52 18.85
C ASP A 131 -2.83 3.43 19.61
N TRP A 132 -2.21 2.83 20.63
CA TRP A 132 -2.79 1.81 21.50
C TRP A 132 -2.23 1.96 22.92
N ASP A 133 -2.94 1.39 23.91
CA ASP A 133 -2.50 1.34 25.31
C ASP A 133 -3.07 0.14 26.06
N PHE A 134 -2.91 0.14 27.38
CA PHE A 134 -3.37 -0.90 28.31
C PHE A 134 -4.66 -0.49 29.06
N SER A 135 -5.36 0.56 28.62
CA SER A 135 -6.42 1.19 29.43
C SER A 135 -7.80 0.49 29.34
N CYS A 136 -7.97 -0.47 28.44
CA CYS A 136 -9.29 -1.09 28.23
C CYS A 136 -9.61 -2.19 29.28
N PRO A 137 -10.91 -2.49 29.49
CA PRO A 137 -11.34 -3.51 30.44
C PRO A 137 -10.74 -4.91 30.18
N ALA A 138 -10.43 -5.22 28.92
CA ALA A 138 -9.83 -6.51 28.55
C ALA A 138 -8.40 -6.68 29.10
N ALA A 139 -7.66 -5.57 29.25
CA ALA A 139 -6.37 -5.56 29.93
C ALA A 139 -6.50 -5.58 31.47
N LYS A 140 -7.73 -5.60 32.00
CA LYS A 140 -8.04 -5.61 33.44
C LYS A 140 -7.41 -4.47 34.25
N GLY A 141 -6.95 -3.41 33.59
CA GLY A 141 -6.20 -2.33 34.23
C GLY A 141 -4.83 -2.78 34.76
N GLU A 142 -4.32 -3.92 34.30
CA GLU A 142 -3.02 -4.46 34.69
C GLU A 142 -2.00 -4.23 33.58
N LEU A 143 -0.81 -3.76 33.97
CA LEU A 143 0.33 -3.68 33.06
C LEU A 143 0.86 -5.10 32.79
N PRO A 144 1.42 -5.34 31.58
CA PRO A 144 2.07 -6.61 31.29
C PRO A 144 3.19 -6.91 32.29
N ALA A 145 3.44 -8.20 32.54
CA ALA A 145 4.56 -8.60 33.37
C ALA A 145 5.89 -8.19 32.72
N ASP A 146 6.90 -7.88 33.54
CA ASP A 146 8.24 -7.56 33.04
C ASP A 146 8.77 -8.69 32.15
N TYR A 147 9.26 -8.32 30.97
CA TYR A 147 9.78 -9.22 29.94
C TYR A 147 8.74 -10.16 29.30
N SER A 148 7.43 -9.90 29.49
CA SER A 148 6.38 -10.59 28.75
C SER A 148 6.28 -10.10 27.31
N ASP A 149 6.09 -11.03 26.38
CA ASP A 149 5.79 -10.78 24.97
C ASP A 149 4.33 -11.07 24.63
N TRP A 150 3.63 -11.87 25.43
CA TRP A 150 2.20 -12.11 25.30
C TRP A 150 1.39 -11.24 26.26
N TYR A 151 0.62 -10.29 25.73
CA TYR A 151 -0.25 -9.43 26.54
C TYR A 151 -1.41 -8.83 25.73
N VAL A 152 -2.33 -8.16 26.41
CA VAL A 152 -3.49 -7.50 25.80
C VAL A 152 -3.18 -6.03 25.55
N VAL A 153 -3.46 -5.54 24.35
CA VAL A 153 -3.43 -4.11 24.00
C VAL A 153 -4.78 -3.66 23.45
N CYS A 154 -5.03 -2.36 23.57
CA CYS A 154 -6.29 -1.73 23.26
C CYS A 154 -6.05 -0.57 22.31
N GLY A 155 -6.79 -0.47 21.22
CA GLY A 155 -6.65 0.65 20.29
C GLY A 155 -7.16 1.97 20.88
N ARG A 156 -6.59 3.09 20.41
CA ARG A 156 -7.02 4.44 20.78
C ARG A 156 -7.89 5.06 19.68
N ALA A 157 -8.81 5.92 20.09
CA ALA A 157 -9.59 6.72 19.16
C ALA A 157 -8.68 7.67 18.36
N HIS A 158 -8.94 7.82 17.07
CA HIS A 158 -8.22 8.79 16.25
C HIS A 158 -8.42 10.22 16.75
N ARG A 159 -7.32 10.95 16.96
CA ARG A 159 -7.35 12.37 17.37
C ARG A 159 -8.17 13.26 16.43
N ASN A 160 -8.18 12.97 15.12
CA ASN A 160 -8.98 13.69 14.12
C ASN A 160 -9.54 12.72 13.08
N ARG A 161 -10.57 11.96 13.45
CA ARG A 161 -11.23 10.97 12.58
C ARG A 161 -11.66 11.55 11.21
N PRO A 162 -12.29 12.74 11.11
CA PRO A 162 -12.66 13.32 9.81
C PRO A 162 -11.48 13.51 8.86
N LEU A 163 -10.33 13.97 9.37
CA LEU A 163 -9.11 14.13 8.57
C LEU A 163 -8.63 12.79 8.01
N TRP A 164 -8.58 11.75 8.84
CA TRP A 164 -8.16 10.42 8.41
C TRP A 164 -9.10 9.79 7.38
N VAL A 165 -10.42 9.93 7.58
CA VAL A 165 -11.43 9.50 6.63
C VAL A 165 -11.27 10.23 5.28
N ALA A 166 -11.08 11.54 5.31
CA ALA A 166 -10.87 12.34 4.10
C ALA A 166 -9.57 11.96 3.37
N ALA A 167 -8.48 11.78 4.11
CA ALA A 167 -7.19 11.36 3.56
C ALA A 167 -7.29 9.99 2.89
N LEU A 168 -7.91 9.00 3.55
CA LEU A 168 -8.06 7.66 2.98
C LEU A 168 -9.05 7.61 1.82
N ALA A 169 -10.13 8.41 1.85
CA ALA A 169 -11.00 8.59 0.69
C ALA A 169 -10.21 9.13 -0.52
N PHE A 170 -9.39 10.16 -0.29
CA PHE A 170 -8.54 10.73 -1.33
C PHE A 170 -7.57 9.70 -1.92
N TYR A 171 -6.86 8.94 -1.09
CA TYR A 171 -5.95 7.90 -1.57
C TYR A 171 -6.67 6.76 -2.32
N ALA A 172 -7.82 6.31 -1.82
CA ALA A 172 -8.62 5.26 -2.47
C ALA A 172 -9.11 5.70 -3.86
N LEU A 173 -9.57 6.95 -3.99
CA LEU A 173 -9.99 7.54 -5.26
C LEU A 173 -8.80 7.75 -6.21
N LEU A 174 -7.69 8.30 -5.71
CA LEU A 174 -6.48 8.54 -6.50
C LEU A 174 -5.89 7.23 -7.04
N GLY A 175 -5.81 6.20 -6.19
CA GLY A 175 -5.38 4.85 -6.57
C GLY A 175 -6.31 4.26 -7.63
N SER A 176 -7.60 4.19 -7.34
CA SER A 176 -8.61 3.64 -8.25
C SER A 176 -8.61 4.35 -9.61
N PHE A 177 -8.52 5.68 -9.63
CA PHE A 177 -8.39 6.48 -10.84
C PHE A 177 -7.12 6.15 -11.61
N THR A 178 -5.96 6.18 -10.96
CA THR A 178 -4.65 5.95 -11.58
C THR A 178 -4.57 4.58 -12.25
N TYR A 179 -4.89 3.52 -11.51
CA TYR A 179 -4.85 2.16 -12.04
C TYR A 179 -5.91 1.93 -13.12
N SER A 180 -7.10 2.51 -12.97
CA SER A 180 -8.13 2.45 -14.02
C SER A 180 -7.67 3.09 -15.32
N ARG A 181 -6.94 4.22 -15.26
CA ARG A 181 -6.39 4.88 -16.45
C ARG A 181 -5.32 4.00 -17.09
N ILE A 182 -4.40 3.44 -16.31
CA ILE A 182 -3.34 2.55 -16.79
C ILE A 182 -3.94 1.32 -17.51
N LEU A 183 -4.91 0.63 -16.88
CA LEU A 183 -5.55 -0.55 -17.46
C LEU A 183 -6.35 -0.22 -18.74
N ARG A 184 -7.08 0.90 -18.77
CA ARG A 184 -7.85 1.33 -19.96
C ARG A 184 -6.98 1.66 -21.17
N PHE A 185 -5.75 2.14 -20.97
CA PHE A 185 -4.82 2.42 -22.07
C PHE A 185 -4.20 1.16 -22.69
N GLY A 186 -4.06 0.07 -21.93
CA GLY A 186 -3.67 -1.24 -22.47
C GLY A 186 -4.65 -1.72 -23.56
N LYS A 187 -5.95 -1.51 -23.34
CA LYS A 187 -7.04 -1.92 -24.25
C LYS A 187 -6.99 -1.24 -25.63
N ARG A 188 -6.67 0.07 -25.69
CA ARG A 188 -6.60 0.82 -26.97
C ARG A 188 -5.48 0.29 -27.89
N ARG A 189 -4.46 -0.35 -27.34
CA ARG A 189 -3.33 -0.90 -28.10
C ARG A 189 -3.65 -2.24 -28.76
N SER A 190 -4.54 -3.05 -28.15
CA SER A 190 -4.86 -4.41 -28.61
C SER A 190 -5.96 -4.45 -29.68
N TYR A 191 -6.91 -3.49 -29.66
CA TYR A 191 -8.04 -3.48 -30.60
C TYR A 191 -7.71 -2.89 -31.98
N SER A 192 -6.56 -2.21 -32.14
CA SER A 192 -6.18 -1.56 -33.42
C SER A 192 -5.55 -2.52 -34.45
N THR A 193 -5.46 -3.82 -34.16
CA THR A 193 -4.98 -4.84 -35.09
C THR A 193 -6.08 -5.86 -35.37
N SER A 194 -7.16 -5.43 -36.02
CA SER A 194 -7.93 -6.31 -36.90
C SER A 194 -7.81 -5.74 -38.30
N PRO A 195 -7.07 -6.37 -39.22
CA PRO A 195 -7.23 -6.06 -40.63
C PRO A 195 -8.64 -6.54 -40.99
N THR A 196 -9.56 -5.61 -41.16
CA THR A 196 -10.83 -5.87 -41.83
C THR A 196 -10.50 -6.50 -43.17
N GLY A 197 -10.71 -7.82 -43.26
CA GLY A 197 -10.76 -8.52 -44.53
C GLY A 197 -11.93 -7.95 -45.32
N SER A 198 -11.65 -7.03 -46.23
CA SER A 198 -12.56 -6.70 -47.32
C SER A 198 -12.37 -7.75 -48.41
N ARG A 199 -13.16 -8.83 -48.30
CA ARG A 199 -13.51 -9.66 -49.43
C ARG A 199 -14.71 -8.99 -50.11
N LEU A 200 -14.61 -8.73 -51.42
CA LEU A 200 -15.64 -8.82 -52.47
C LEU A 200 -15.80 -7.61 -53.41
N HIS A 201 -15.82 -7.99 -54.71
CA HIS A 201 -16.42 -7.39 -55.90
C HIS A 201 -15.72 -6.24 -56.65
N GLY A 202 -15.43 -6.51 -57.92
CA GLY A 202 -15.14 -5.51 -58.96
C GLY A 202 -14.39 -6.10 -60.15
N GLU A 203 -15.15 -6.77 -61.03
CA GLU A 203 -14.96 -7.00 -62.48
C GLU A 203 -13.57 -7.34 -63.07
#